data_AF-A0A7D4TIL3-F1
#
_entry.id   AF-A0A7D4TIL3-F1
#
_cell.length_a   1.000
_cell.length_b   1.000
_cell.length_c   1.000
_cell.angle_alpha   90.00
_cell.angle_beta   90.00
_cell.angle_gamma   90.00
#
_symmetry.space_group_name_H-M   'P 1'
#
loop_
_entity.id
_entity.type
_entity.pdbx_description
1 polymer ?
#
loop_
_entity_poly.entity_id
_entity_poly.type
_entity_poly.pdbx_seq_one_letter_code
_entity_poly.pdbx_strand_id
1 'polypeptide(L)'
;MARPRKFNEGDVIALAGQTFAKLGFHGTSIDDLLLSTNLQRGSLYQAFGSKLGLFKIVLASALNEGWEQRDLSLNLMIVAIRDLAGEDRDIRNLCVEAIEKTFNDSTLDAAKTFGMQLLKNLEETHAKL
;
A
#
# COMPACT_ATOMS: atom_id res chain seq x y z
N MET A 1 -19.28 24.88 5.32
CA MET A 1 -19.88 23.58 5.71
C MET A 1 -19.52 22.55 4.65
N ALA A 2 -18.76 21.51 5.01
CA ALA A 2 -18.36 20.45 4.08
C ALA A 2 -19.57 19.58 3.71
N ARG A 3 -19.87 19.49 2.42
CA ARG A 3 -20.92 18.61 1.89
C ARG A 3 -20.49 17.16 2.14
N PRO A 4 -21.37 16.27 2.65
CA PRO A 4 -20.96 14.90 2.97
C PRO A 4 -20.38 14.21 1.73
N ARG A 5 -19.21 13.58 1.90
CA ARG A 5 -18.53 12.83 0.84
C ARG A 5 -19.48 11.76 0.31
N LYS A 6 -19.66 11.70 -1.02
CA LYS A 6 -20.57 10.75 -1.68
C LYS A 6 -20.11 9.28 -1.61
N PHE A 7 -18.96 9.01 -1.00
CA PHE A 7 -18.34 7.69 -0.91
C PHE A 7 -17.68 7.51 0.46
N ASN A 8 -17.44 6.25 0.84
CA ASN A 8 -16.72 5.88 2.05
C ASN A 8 -15.20 5.83 1.75
N GLU A 9 -14.42 6.63 2.47
CA GLU A 9 -12.96 6.67 2.25
C GLU A 9 -12.26 5.38 2.65
N GLY A 10 -12.75 4.68 3.68
CA GLY A 10 -12.20 3.40 4.12
C GLY A 10 -12.28 2.36 3.00
N ASP A 11 -13.42 2.30 2.31
CA ASP A 11 -13.61 1.37 1.18
C ASP A 11 -12.65 1.70 0.03
N VAL A 12 -12.47 2.99 -0.28
CA VAL A 12 -11.54 3.45 -1.31
C VAL A 12 -10.09 3.11 -0.95
N ILE A 13 -9.70 3.32 0.31
CA ILE A 13 -8.37 2.98 0.82
C ILE A 13 -8.13 1.47 0.70
N ALA A 14 -9.10 0.64 1.08
CA ALA A 14 -8.98 -0.81 0.98
C ALA A 14 -8.83 -1.29 -0.48
N LEU A 15 -9.67 -0.78 -1.39
CA LEU A 15 -9.63 -1.14 -2.81
C LEU A 15 -8.36 -0.63 -3.52
N ALA A 16 -7.94 0.60 -3.21
CA ALA A 16 -6.68 1.15 -3.70
C ALA A 16 -5.49 0.33 -3.18
N GLY A 17 -5.52 -0.09 -1.91
CA GLY A 17 -4.50 -0.94 -1.31
C GLY A 17 -4.34 -2.27 -2.05
N GLN A 18 -5.44 -2.94 -2.39
CA GLN A 18 -5.39 -4.17 -3.20
C GLN A 18 -4.81 -3.91 -4.59
N THR A 19 -5.17 -2.78 -5.21
CA THR A 19 -4.66 -2.39 -6.53
C THR A 19 -3.15 -2.19 -6.50
N PHE A 20 -2.65 -1.40 -5.55
CA PHE A 20 -1.22 -1.15 -5.36
C PHE A 20 -0.44 -2.41 -5.00
N ALA A 21 -0.98 -3.25 -4.11
CA ALA A 21 -0.33 -4.50 -3.73
C ALA A 21 -0.18 -5.45 -4.93
N LYS A 22 -1.14 -5.45 -5.85
CA LYS A 22 -1.13 -6.30 -7.04
C LYS A 22 -0.23 -5.77 -8.15
N LEU A 23 -0.29 -4.47 -8.44
CA LEU A 23 0.36 -3.88 -9.62
C LEU A 23 1.68 -3.16 -9.29
N GLY A 24 1.98 -2.94 -8.01
CA GLY A 24 3.03 -2.01 -7.56
C GLY A 24 2.60 -0.55 -7.72
N PHE A 25 3.41 0.37 -7.21
CA PHE A 25 3.08 1.80 -7.30
C PHE A 25 3.26 2.31 -8.74
N HIS A 26 4.39 1.98 -9.36
CA HIS A 26 4.70 2.44 -10.72
C HIS A 26 3.82 1.77 -11.79
N GLY A 27 3.43 0.51 -11.57
CA GLY A 27 2.51 -0.22 -12.45
C GLY A 27 1.03 0.18 -12.29
N THR A 28 0.65 0.83 -11.20
CA THR A 28 -0.72 1.32 -11.00
C THR A 28 -0.94 2.66 -11.70
N SER A 29 -1.87 2.72 -12.65
CA SER A 29 -2.33 3.97 -13.24
C SER A 29 -3.44 4.63 -12.39
N ILE A 30 -3.74 5.90 -12.66
CA ILE A 30 -4.93 6.54 -12.07
C ILE A 30 -6.20 5.81 -12.53
N ASP A 31 -6.25 5.34 -13.78
CA ASP A 31 -7.46 4.71 -14.31
C ASP A 31 -7.73 3.37 -13.65
N ASP A 32 -6.70 2.58 -13.31
CA ASP A 32 -6.84 1.37 -12.50
C ASP A 32 -7.49 1.67 -11.14
N LEU A 33 -7.07 2.77 -10.50
CA LEU A 33 -7.62 3.20 -9.22
C LEU A 33 -9.06 3.68 -9.35
N LEU A 34 -9.41 4.42 -10.39
CA LEU A 34 -10.78 4.85 -10.63
C LEU A 34 -11.70 3.65 -10.89
N LEU A 35 -11.23 2.68 -11.68
CA LEU A 35 -11.95 1.44 -11.97
C LEU A 35 -12.16 0.61 -10.70
N SER A 36 -11.12 0.40 -9.89
CA SER A 36 -11.22 -0.45 -8.69
C SER A 36 -12.02 0.19 -7.56
N THR A 37 -11.96 1.52 -7.42
CA THR A 37 -12.64 2.27 -6.34
C THR A 37 -14.02 2.79 -6.73
N ASN A 38 -14.40 2.65 -8.00
CA ASN A 38 -15.61 3.21 -8.59
C ASN A 38 -15.75 4.73 -8.38
N LEU A 39 -14.62 5.44 -8.28
CA LEU A 39 -14.57 6.89 -8.15
C LEU A 39 -14.45 7.56 -9.51
N GLN A 40 -14.99 8.79 -9.59
CA GLN A 40 -14.64 9.70 -10.66
C GLN A 40 -13.31 10.40 -10.37
N ARG A 41 -12.57 10.74 -11.44
CA ARG A 41 -11.25 11.39 -11.35
C ARG A 41 -11.23 12.61 -10.44
N GLY A 42 -12.22 13.49 -10.58
CA GLY A 42 -12.34 14.70 -9.75
C GLY A 42 -12.50 14.38 -8.26
N SER A 43 -13.30 13.37 -7.92
CA SER A 43 -13.51 12.94 -6.53
C SER A 43 -12.25 12.36 -5.91
N LEU A 44 -11.49 11.54 -6.67
CA LEU A 44 -10.23 10.97 -6.20
C LEU A 44 -9.20 12.07 -5.91
N TYR A 45 -8.99 13.00 -6.85
CA TYR A 45 -8.05 14.09 -6.63
C TYR A 45 -8.51 15.05 -5.54
N GLN A 46 -9.81 15.32 -5.42
CA GLN A 46 -10.33 16.18 -4.36
C GLN A 46 -10.09 15.57 -2.96
N ALA A 47 -10.21 14.25 -2.82
CA ALA A 47 -10.06 13.59 -1.52
C ALA A 47 -8.62 13.24 -1.16
N PHE A 48 -7.81 12.82 -2.14
CA PHE A 48 -6.48 12.25 -1.89
C PHE A 48 -5.33 13.03 -2.53
N GLY A 49 -5.63 14.06 -3.33
CA GLY A 49 -4.67 14.97 -3.94
C GLY A 49 -3.91 14.39 -5.14
N SER A 50 -3.36 13.18 -5.02
CA SER A 50 -2.59 12.50 -6.06
C SER A 50 -2.54 10.99 -5.86
N LYS A 51 -1.99 10.25 -6.85
CA LYS A 51 -1.67 8.81 -6.70
C LYS A 51 -0.77 8.57 -5.49
N LEU A 52 0.26 9.41 -5.33
CA LEU A 52 1.20 9.34 -4.22
C LEU A 52 0.52 9.67 -2.88
N GLY A 53 -0.34 10.69 -2.85
CA GLY A 53 -1.12 11.05 -1.66
C GLY A 53 -2.04 9.92 -1.21
N LEU A 54 -2.75 9.29 -2.15
CA LEU A 54 -3.55 8.09 -1.87
C LEU A 54 -2.69 6.94 -1.34
N PHE A 55 -1.55 6.66 -1.98
CA PHE A 55 -0.64 5.61 -1.52
C PHE A 55 -0.12 5.85 -0.10
N LYS A 56 0.26 7.09 0.25
CA LYS A 56 0.70 7.44 1.61
C LYS A 56 -0.38 7.15 2.65
N ILE A 57 -1.64 7.49 2.35
CA ILE A 57 -2.78 7.22 3.25
C ILE A 57 -3.04 5.72 3.36
N VAL A 58 -3.01 4.99 2.24
CA VAL A 58 -3.15 3.53 2.20
C VAL A 58 -2.08 2.85 3.05
N LEU A 59 -0.81 3.22 2.85
CA LEU A 59 0.32 2.64 3.57
C LEU A 59 0.22 2.94 5.07
N ALA A 60 -0.04 4.19 5.46
CA ALA A 60 -0.23 4.55 6.86
C ALA A 60 -1.38 3.78 7.52
N SER A 61 -2.50 3.60 6.81
CA SER A 61 -3.62 2.80 7.30
C SER A 61 -3.28 1.31 7.41
N ALA A 62 -2.41 0.79 6.56
CA ALA A 62 -2.05 -0.63 6.50
C ALA A 62 -1.00 -1.04 7.55
N LEU A 63 -0.18 -0.10 8.03
CA LEU A 63 0.90 -0.33 9.00
C LEU A 63 0.50 0.02 10.44
N ASN A 64 -0.71 -0.37 10.83
CA ASN A 64 -1.15 -0.36 12.23
C ASN A 64 -0.65 -1.61 12.99
N GLU A 65 -0.97 -1.73 14.28
CA GLU A 65 -0.56 -2.87 15.11
C GLU A 65 -0.91 -4.23 14.49
N GLY A 66 0.04 -5.18 14.52
CA GLY A 66 -0.12 -6.52 13.94
C GLY A 66 -0.12 -6.56 12.41
N TRP A 67 0.38 -5.52 11.74
CA TRP A 67 0.41 -5.47 10.28
C TRP A 67 1.23 -6.60 9.64
N GLU A 68 2.25 -7.09 10.32
CA GLU A 68 3.13 -8.16 9.85
C GLU A 68 2.43 -9.51 9.65
N GLN A 69 1.23 -9.66 10.19
CA GLN A 69 0.41 -10.86 10.07
C GLN A 69 -0.54 -10.80 8.86
N ARG A 70 -0.58 -9.66 8.15
CA ARG A 70 -1.51 -9.43 7.03
C ARG A 70 -0.75 -9.38 5.71
N ASP A 71 -1.04 -10.33 4.82
CA ASP A 71 -0.46 -10.39 3.47
C ASP A 71 -0.53 -9.05 2.73
N LEU A 72 -1.69 -8.36 2.80
CA LEU A 72 -1.88 -7.07 2.14
C LEU A 72 -0.92 -6.01 2.68
N SER A 73 -0.74 -5.94 3.99
CA SER A 73 0.17 -4.99 4.63
C SER A 73 1.63 -5.29 4.27
N LEU A 74 2.03 -6.57 4.28
CA LEU A 74 3.35 -7.01 3.85
C LEU A 74 3.61 -6.65 2.37
N ASN A 75 2.63 -6.89 1.50
CA ASN A 75 2.73 -6.54 0.08
C ASN A 75 2.86 -5.03 -0.12
N LEU A 76 2.08 -4.22 0.60
CA LEU A 76 2.19 -2.76 0.54
C LEU A 76 3.53 -2.25 1.07
N MET A 77 4.06 -2.85 2.14
CA MET A 77 5.40 -2.56 2.66
C MET A 77 6.48 -2.87 1.61
N ILE A 78 6.41 -4.03 0.95
CA ILE A 78 7.32 -4.41 -0.13
C ILE A 78 7.26 -3.41 -1.29
N VAL A 79 6.04 -3.04 -1.73
CA VAL A 79 5.84 -2.03 -2.78
C VAL A 79 6.43 -0.69 -2.37
N ALA A 80 6.20 -0.25 -1.14
CA ALA A 80 6.74 1.01 -0.63
C ALA A 80 8.27 1.01 -0.65
N ILE A 81 8.91 -0.06 -0.16
CA ILE A 81 10.38 -0.18 -0.13
C ILE A 81 10.95 -0.21 -1.56
N ARG A 82 10.37 -1.04 -2.43
CA ARG A 82 10.89 -1.27 -3.79
C ARG A 82 10.69 -0.07 -4.71
N ASP A 83 9.52 0.56 -4.68
CA ASP A 83 9.11 1.54 -5.68
C ASP A 83 9.35 2.98 -5.22
N LEU A 84 9.32 3.27 -3.91
CA LEU A 84 9.17 4.63 -3.41
C LEU A 84 10.16 5.03 -2.32
N ALA A 85 10.62 4.11 -1.47
CA ALA A 85 11.47 4.45 -0.33
C ALA A 85 12.85 4.99 -0.74
N GLY A 86 13.28 4.81 -1.99
CA GLY A 86 14.47 5.48 -2.54
C GLY A 86 14.25 6.98 -2.76
N GLU A 87 13.06 7.37 -3.22
CA GLU A 87 12.76 8.69 -3.78
C GLU A 87 11.94 9.58 -2.83
N ASP A 88 11.06 8.99 -2.01
CA ASP A 88 10.18 9.70 -1.08
C ASP A 88 10.62 9.48 0.38
N ARG A 89 11.05 10.56 1.03
CA ARG A 89 11.56 10.51 2.41
C ARG A 89 10.49 10.15 3.44
N ASP A 90 9.24 10.58 3.25
CA ASP A 90 8.17 10.31 4.21
C ASP A 90 7.82 8.84 4.20
N ILE A 91 7.73 8.24 3.00
CA ILE A 91 7.47 6.80 2.84
C ILE A 91 8.60 6.00 3.45
N ARG A 92 9.86 6.37 3.17
CA ARG A 92 11.02 5.72 3.77
C ARG A 92 10.97 5.76 5.30
N ASN A 93 10.70 6.92 5.89
CA ASN A 93 10.61 7.06 7.35
C ASN A 93 9.49 6.19 7.92
N LEU A 94 8.32 6.18 7.28
CA LEU A 94 7.18 5.37 7.71
C LEU A 94 7.47 3.87 7.62
N CYS A 95 8.19 3.42 6.60
CA CYS A 95 8.64 2.02 6.50
C CYS A 95 9.64 1.66 7.61
N VAL A 96 10.66 2.50 7.81
CA VAL A 96 11.69 2.29 8.84
C VAL A 96 11.06 2.25 10.23
N GLU A 97 10.21 3.22 10.57
CA GLU A 97 9.54 3.28 11.87
C GLU A 97 8.66 2.05 12.13
N ALA A 98 7.91 1.59 11.11
CA ALA A 98 7.10 0.38 11.25
C ALA A 98 7.95 -0.89 11.42
N ILE A 99 9.08 -0.99 10.71
CA ILE A 99 10.00 -2.13 10.85
C ILE A 99 10.67 -2.11 12.23
N GLU A 100 11.18 -0.97 12.67
CA GLU A 100 11.84 -0.83 13.97
C GLU A 100 10.88 -1.14 15.12
N LYS A 101 9.62 -0.68 15.05
CA LYS A 101 8.63 -0.99 16.09
C LYS A 101 8.24 -2.46 16.14
N THR A 102 8.13 -3.12 14.99
CA THR A 102 7.65 -4.51 14.91
C THR A 102 8.77 -5.53 15.07
N PHE A 103 9.96 -5.25 14.55
CA PHE A 103 11.10 -6.18 14.48
C PHE A 103 12.31 -5.67 15.28
N ASN A 104 12.05 -4.89 16.33
CA ASN A 104 13.00 -4.13 17.16
C ASN A 104 14.36 -4.80 17.42
N ASP A 105 14.40 -6.13 17.53
CA ASP A 105 15.61 -6.90 17.87
C ASP A 105 16.05 -7.94 16.82
N SER A 106 15.40 -8.01 15.65
CA SER A 106 15.69 -9.05 14.66
C SER A 106 15.45 -8.60 13.22
N THR A 107 16.49 -8.01 12.61
CA THR A 107 16.52 -7.75 11.17
C THR A 107 16.35 -9.02 10.34
N LEU A 108 16.78 -10.18 10.88
CA LEU A 108 16.62 -11.47 10.22
C LEU A 108 15.13 -11.87 10.11
N ASP A 109 14.32 -11.61 11.13
CA ASP A 109 12.89 -11.91 11.09
C ASP A 109 12.15 -11.00 10.10
N ALA A 110 12.51 -9.72 10.04
CA ALA A 110 11.99 -8.81 9.01
C ALA A 110 12.34 -9.34 7.60
N ALA A 111 13.62 -9.65 7.36
CA ALA A 111 14.09 -10.15 6.06
C ALA A 111 13.41 -11.48 5.67
N LYS A 112 13.26 -12.41 6.61
CA LYS A 112 12.58 -13.69 6.39
C LYS A 112 11.09 -13.47 6.09
N THR A 113 10.41 -12.60 6.84
CA THR A 113 8.99 -12.30 6.66
C THR A 113 8.73 -11.72 5.26
N PHE A 114 9.48 -10.68 4.87
CA PHE A 114 9.35 -10.11 3.54
C PHE A 114 9.76 -11.09 2.44
N GLY A 115 10.82 -11.87 2.65
CA GLY A 115 11.27 -12.88 1.72
C GLY A 115 10.23 -13.97 1.45
N MET A 116 9.59 -14.50 2.50
CA MET A 116 8.50 -15.48 2.36
C MET A 116 7.31 -14.88 1.60
N GLN A 117 6.94 -13.64 1.90
CA GLN A 117 5.84 -12.98 1.20
C GLN A 117 6.16 -12.73 -0.28
N LEU A 118 7.40 -12.36 -0.61
CA LEU A 118 7.85 -12.23 -2.00
C LEU A 118 7.71 -13.54 -2.77
N LEU A 119 8.14 -14.66 -2.18
CA LEU A 119 8.02 -15.98 -2.80
C LEU A 119 6.56 -16.36 -3.07
N LYS A 120 5.68 -16.14 -2.08
CA LYS A 120 4.24 -16.37 -2.23
C LYS A 120 3.64 -15.59 -3.41
N ASN A 121 4.00 -14.31 -3.56
CA ASN A 121 3.51 -13.49 -4.67
C ASN A 121 3.98 -13.99 -6.05
N LEU A 122 5.16 -14.61 -6.14
CA LEU A 122 5.65 -15.20 -7.39
C LEU A 122 4.79 -16.41 -7.77
N GLU A 123 4.51 -17.31 -6.84
CA GLU A 123 3.67 -18.49 -7.07
C GLU A 123 2.26 -18.12 -7.57
N GLU A 124 1.64 -17.10 -6.96
CA GLU A 124 0.31 -16.62 -7.37
C GLU A 124 0.29 -15.96 -8.76
N THR A 125 1.43 -15.43 -9.21
CA THR A 125 1.57 -14.84 -10.54
C THR A 125 1.68 -15.93 -11.61
N HIS A 126 2.38 -17.03 -11.30
CA HIS A 126 2.53 -18.17 -12.21
C HIS A 126 1.27 -19.04 -12.31
N ALA A 127 0.43 -19.09 -11.27
CA ALA A 127 -0.82 -19.85 -11.28
C ALA A 127 -1.94 -19.27 -12.18
N LYS A 128 -1.73 -18.09 -12.78
CA LYS A 128 -2.70 -17.39 -13.64
C LYS A 128 -2.40 -17.47 -15.15
N LEU A 129 -1.43 -18.31 -15.54
CA LEU A 129 -1.08 -18.66 -16.91
C LEU A 129 -1.51 -20.11 -17.20
#